data_AF-A0A7V9F3V4-F1
#
_entry.id   AF-A0A7V9F3V4-F1
#
_cell.length_a   1.000
_cell.length_b   1.000
_cell.length_c   1.000
_cell.angle_alpha   90.00
_cell.angle_beta   90.00
_cell.angle_gamma   90.00
#
_symmetry.space_group_name_H-M   'P 1'
#
loop_
_entity.id
_entity.type
_entity.pdbx_description
1 polymer ?
#
loop_
_entity_poly.entity_id
_entity_poly.type
_entity_poly.pdbx_seq_one_letter_code
_entity_poly.pdbx_strand_id
1 'polypeptide(L)'
;MTELPEKSDTDLLKAHVDGDPDAFSELVRRHRDRLWAVALRTTGDPEDAADALQEALLSAFRRAESFRGDAQVTTWLHRIVVNACLDRLRRRTSKRTEPLPDEDDRAAILAAPQSVDDSVEVAERRADVFAALAELNSEQRAALVLVDMEGYSVDEAA
;
A
#
# COMPACT_ATOMS: atom_id res chain seq x y z
N MET A 1 -12.12 -26.00 -24.75
CA MET A 1 -11.50 -25.77 -23.43
C MET A 1 -12.02 -24.42 -22.98
N THR A 2 -13.10 -24.41 -22.20
CA THR A 2 -13.82 -23.19 -21.86
C THR A 2 -13.01 -22.49 -20.77
N GLU A 3 -12.34 -21.38 -21.11
CA GLU A 3 -11.79 -20.47 -20.10
C GLU A 3 -12.95 -20.02 -19.21
N LEU A 4 -12.93 -20.44 -17.95
CA LEU A 4 -13.82 -19.89 -16.94
C LEU A 4 -13.47 -18.39 -16.81
N PRO A 5 -14.47 -17.48 -16.80
CA PRO A 5 -14.20 -16.06 -16.64
C PRO A 5 -13.42 -15.83 -15.34
N GLU A 6 -12.38 -15.00 -15.41
CA GLU A 6 -11.57 -14.65 -14.25
C GLU A 6 -12.47 -14.03 -13.17
N LYS A 7 -12.48 -14.62 -11.96
CA LYS A 7 -13.31 -14.13 -10.84
C LYS A 7 -12.99 -12.67 -10.57
N SER A 8 -14.01 -11.83 -10.36
CA SER A 8 -13.79 -10.43 -9.97
C SER A 8 -13.23 -10.35 -8.54
N ASP A 9 -12.65 -9.22 -8.16
CA ASP A 9 -12.14 -9.02 -6.80
C ASP A 9 -13.23 -9.17 -5.74
N THR A 10 -14.45 -8.71 -6.05
CA THR A 10 -15.61 -8.88 -5.18
C THR A 10 -15.99 -10.36 -5.05
N ASP A 11 -15.93 -11.13 -6.14
CA ASP A 11 -16.20 -12.57 -6.09
C ASP A 11 -15.14 -13.33 -5.27
N LEU A 12 -13.87 -12.94 -5.38
CA LEU A 12 -12.80 -13.51 -4.57
C LEU A 12 -12.97 -13.18 -3.09
N LEU A 13 -13.30 -11.92 -2.76
CA LEU A 13 -13.53 -11.54 -1.38
C LEU A 13 -14.74 -12.28 -0.78
N LYS A 14 -15.81 -12.43 -1.57
CA LYS A 14 -16.97 -13.22 -1.16
C LYS A 14 -16.64 -14.70 -0.98
N ALA A 15 -15.90 -15.30 -1.91
CA ALA A 15 -15.48 -16.69 -1.81
C ALA A 15 -14.62 -16.93 -0.55
N HIS A 16 -13.73 -15.99 -0.21
CA HIS A 16 -12.97 -16.03 1.05
C HIS A 16 -13.87 -16.02 2.27
N VAL A 17 -14.89 -15.14 2.30
CA VAL A 17 -15.90 -15.11 3.37
C VAL A 17 -16.69 -16.42 3.43
N ASP A 18 -17.00 -17.02 2.28
CA ASP A 18 -17.68 -18.31 2.18
C ASP A 18 -16.75 -19.52 2.52
N GLY A 19 -15.47 -19.27 2.83
CA GLY A 19 -14.52 -20.27 3.32
C GLY A 19 -13.56 -20.85 2.28
N ASP A 20 -13.49 -20.29 1.07
CA ASP A 20 -12.49 -20.66 0.05
C ASP A 20 -11.08 -20.21 0.54
N PRO A 21 -10.18 -21.15 0.88
CA PRO A 21 -8.88 -20.82 1.47
C PRO A 21 -7.92 -20.13 0.48
N ASP A 22 -8.16 -20.25 -0.83
CA ASP A 22 -7.27 -19.73 -1.86
C ASP A 22 -7.72 -18.36 -2.39
N ALA A 23 -8.98 -17.99 -2.16
CA ALA A 23 -9.58 -16.80 -2.76
C ALA A 23 -8.91 -15.49 -2.30
N PHE A 24 -8.58 -15.36 -1.01
CA PHE A 24 -7.86 -14.19 -0.52
C PHE A 24 -6.42 -14.15 -1.01
N SER A 25 -5.75 -15.30 -1.08
CA SER A 25 -4.38 -15.39 -1.60
C SER A 25 -4.30 -14.93 -3.05
N GLU A 26 -5.28 -15.31 -3.87
CA GLU A 26 -5.40 -14.84 -5.25
C GLU A 26 -5.65 -13.33 -5.33
N LEU A 27 -6.55 -12.80 -4.48
CA LEU A 27 -6.80 -11.36 -4.39
C LEU A 27 -5.52 -10.59 -4.03
N VAL A 28 -4.77 -11.05 -3.03
CA VAL A 28 -3.49 -10.45 -2.63
C VAL A 28 -2.48 -10.54 -3.76
N ARG A 29 -2.34 -11.69 -4.41
CA ARG A 29 -1.40 -11.89 -5.51
C ARG A 29 -1.59 -10.85 -6.62
N ARG A 30 -2.85 -10.51 -6.96
CA ARG A 30 -3.17 -9.52 -7.99
C ARG A 30 -2.77 -8.09 -7.63
N HIS A 31 -2.88 -7.73 -6.34
CA HIS A 31 -2.76 -6.34 -5.90
C HIS A 31 -1.50 -6.05 -5.08
N ARG A 32 -0.69 -7.07 -4.77
CA ARG A 32 0.47 -6.97 -3.87
C ARG A 32 1.42 -5.85 -4.24
N ASP A 33 1.78 -5.72 -5.51
CA ASP A 33 2.78 -4.73 -5.95
C ASP A 33 2.25 -3.29 -5.82
N ARG A 34 0.96 -3.08 -6.07
CA ARG A 34 0.31 -1.77 -5.87
C ARG A 34 0.19 -1.43 -4.39
N LEU A 35 -0.27 -2.38 -3.58
CA LEU A 35 -0.37 -2.21 -2.13
C LEU A 35 1.00 -1.95 -1.49
N TRP A 36 2.04 -2.62 -1.99
CA TRP A 36 3.43 -2.39 -1.60
C TRP A 36 3.88 -0.97 -1.97
N ALA A 37 3.63 -0.54 -3.20
CA ALA A 37 3.98 0.81 -3.64
C ALA A 37 3.28 1.90 -2.81
N VAL A 38 2.00 1.72 -2.47
CA VAL A 38 1.25 2.61 -1.57
C VAL A 38 1.87 2.63 -0.18
N ALA A 39 2.16 1.47 0.40
CA ALA A 39 2.77 1.38 1.73
C ALA A 39 4.13 2.10 1.75
N LEU A 40 4.99 1.82 0.77
CA LEU A 40 6.33 2.38 0.65
C LEU A 40 6.30 3.90 0.48
N ARG A 41 5.42 4.43 -0.38
CA ARG A 41 5.23 5.87 -0.55
C ARG A 41 4.68 6.54 0.69
N THR A 42 3.85 5.85 1.47
CA THR A 42 3.27 6.41 2.70
C THR A 42 4.29 6.43 3.83
N THR A 43 5.03 5.35 4.06
CA THR A 43 5.99 5.25 5.17
C THR A 43 7.31 5.95 4.88
N GLY A 44 7.79 5.93 3.63
CA GLY A 44 9.14 6.35 3.25
C GLY A 44 10.24 5.44 3.81
N ASP A 45 9.88 4.23 4.24
CA ASP A 45 10.79 3.24 4.83
C ASP A 45 10.34 1.82 4.44
N PRO A 46 11.22 0.99 3.85
CA PRO A 46 10.86 -0.37 3.42
C PRO A 46 10.49 -1.33 4.55
N GLU A 47 11.13 -1.24 5.72
CA GLU A 47 10.83 -2.12 6.86
C GLU A 47 9.47 -1.76 7.46
N ASP A 48 9.21 -0.48 7.65
CA ASP A 48 7.92 0.03 8.10
C ASP A 48 6.83 -0.28 7.09
N ALA A 49 7.12 -0.19 5.78
CA ALA A 49 6.18 -0.56 4.72
C ALA A 49 5.84 -2.05 4.75
N ALA A 50 6.84 -2.92 4.92
CA ALA A 50 6.64 -4.36 4.97
C ALA A 50 5.77 -4.78 6.14
N ASP A 51 6.07 -4.26 7.32
CA ASP A 51 5.29 -4.57 8.51
C ASP A 51 3.88 -3.97 8.43
N ALA A 52 3.74 -2.73 7.95
CA ALA A 52 2.42 -2.10 7.78
C ALA A 52 1.56 -2.86 6.76
N LEU A 53 2.14 -3.27 5.63
CA LEU A 53 1.45 -4.07 4.64
C LEU A 53 1.04 -5.44 5.22
N GLN A 54 1.91 -6.09 5.99
CA GLN A 54 1.57 -7.36 6.63
C GLN A 54 0.42 -7.21 7.63
N GLU A 55 0.47 -6.20 8.50
CA GLU A 55 -0.61 -5.89 9.45
C GLU A 55 -1.92 -5.58 8.72
N ALA A 56 -1.85 -4.81 7.63
CA ALA A 56 -2.99 -4.48 6.78
C ALA A 56 -3.61 -5.72 6.13
N LEU A 57 -2.81 -6.61 5.54
CA LEU A 57 -3.29 -7.83 4.90
C LEU A 57 -3.92 -8.79 5.93
N LEU A 58 -3.33 -8.93 7.11
CA LEU A 58 -3.92 -9.71 8.21
C LEU A 58 -5.25 -9.09 8.69
N SER A 59 -5.31 -7.77 8.79
CA SER A 59 -6.53 -7.04 9.14
C SER A 59 -7.62 -7.25 8.09
N ALA A 60 -7.29 -7.11 6.80
CA ALA A 60 -8.20 -7.32 5.68
C ALA A 60 -8.72 -8.77 5.64
N PHE A 61 -7.83 -9.76 5.80
CA PHE A 61 -8.20 -11.18 5.86
C PHE A 61 -9.26 -11.44 6.94
N ARG A 62 -9.04 -10.92 8.15
CA ARG A 62 -9.94 -11.12 9.30
C ARG A 62 -11.24 -10.33 9.21
N ARG A 63 -11.25 -9.21 8.47
CA ARG A 63 -12.38 -8.28 8.38
C ARG A 63 -13.04 -8.28 7.01
N ALA A 64 -12.78 -9.27 6.16
CA ALA A 64 -13.35 -9.33 4.81
C ALA A 64 -14.88 -9.26 4.82
N GLU A 65 -15.53 -9.84 5.83
CA GLU A 65 -16.99 -9.75 6.05
C GLU A 65 -17.50 -8.32 6.25
N SER A 66 -16.65 -7.39 6.70
CA SER A 66 -17.04 -5.99 6.91
C SER A 66 -17.12 -5.18 5.61
N PHE A 67 -16.67 -5.73 4.48
CA PHE A 67 -16.77 -5.06 3.20
C PHE A 67 -18.23 -5.02 2.73
N ARG A 68 -18.77 -3.81 2.58
CA ARG A 68 -20.18 -3.58 2.24
C ARG A 68 -20.46 -3.49 0.74
N GLY A 69 -19.43 -3.41 -0.11
CA GLY A 69 -19.60 -3.21 -1.55
C GLY A 69 -19.89 -1.76 -1.97
N ASP A 70 -19.80 -0.80 -1.04
CA ASP A 70 -20.03 0.64 -1.32
C ASP A 70 -18.90 1.27 -2.17
N ALA A 71 -17.74 0.60 -2.27
CA ALA A 71 -16.57 1.02 -3.03
C ALA A 71 -15.89 -0.22 -3.66
N GLN A 72 -14.91 0.00 -4.54
CA GLN A 72 -14.10 -1.10 -5.07
C GLN A 72 -13.30 -1.79 -3.96
N VAL A 73 -13.06 -3.09 -4.09
CA VAL A 73 -12.24 -3.87 -3.13
C VAL A 73 -10.83 -3.29 -3.03
N THR A 74 -10.27 -2.81 -4.14
CA THR A 74 -8.97 -2.12 -4.19
C THR A 74 -8.96 -0.86 -3.32
N THR A 75 -9.98 0.00 -3.43
CA THR A 75 -10.14 1.19 -2.58
C THR A 75 -10.18 0.82 -1.10
N TRP A 76 -10.93 -0.24 -0.76
CA TRP A 76 -11.02 -0.73 0.61
C TRP A 76 -9.66 -1.26 1.13
N LEU A 77 -8.93 -2.03 0.32
CA LEU A 77 -7.58 -2.51 0.67
C LEU A 77 -6.59 -1.35 0.84
N HIS A 78 -6.62 -0.35 -0.04
CA HIS A 78 -5.72 0.81 0.03
C HIS A 78 -5.96 1.61 1.33
N ARG A 79 -7.23 1.82 1.71
CA ARG A 79 -7.58 2.44 3.00
C ARG A 79 -7.02 1.67 4.20
N ILE A 80 -7.11 0.33 4.20
CA ILE A 80 -6.56 -0.49 5.27
C ILE A 80 -5.03 -0.36 5.34
N VAL A 81 -4.35 -0.38 4.19
CA VAL A 81 -2.89 -0.21 4.11
C VAL A 81 -2.45 1.16 4.62
N VAL A 82 -3.10 2.24 4.16
CA VAL A 82 -2.76 3.59 4.60
C VAL A 82 -2.98 3.77 6.09
N ASN A 83 -4.08 3.26 6.64
CA ASN A 83 -4.34 3.31 8.08
C ASN A 83 -3.25 2.58 8.89
N ALA A 84 -2.84 1.38 8.44
CA ALA A 84 -1.74 0.66 9.08
C ALA A 84 -0.41 1.44 9.03
N CYS A 85 -0.12 2.09 7.90
CA CYS A 85 1.07 2.94 7.76
C CYS A 85 1.02 4.13 8.73
N LEU A 86 -0.09 4.86 8.80
CA LEU A 86 -0.26 6.00 9.68
C LEU A 86 -0.15 5.61 11.16
N ASP A 87 -0.79 4.51 11.56
CA ASP A 87 -0.69 4.00 12.94
C ASP A 87 0.75 3.64 13.31
N ARG A 88 1.50 3.06 12.38
CA ARG A 88 2.91 2.74 12.59
C ARG A 88 3.78 4.00 12.74
N LEU A 89 3.60 4.99 11.87
CA LEU A 89 4.33 6.26 11.93
C LEU A 89 4.03 7.03 13.22
N ARG A 90 2.78 6.99 13.70
CA ARG A 90 2.38 7.55 15.01
C ARG A 90 3.11 6.86 16.17
N ARG A 91 3.16 5.51 16.16
CA ARG A 91 3.88 4.72 17.18
C ARG A 91 5.39 5.00 17.17
N ARG A 92 5.99 5.19 15.99
CA ARG A 92 7.42 5.51 15.84
C ARG A 92 7.75 6.87 16.46
N THR A 93 6.93 7.88 16.17
CA THR A 93 7.07 9.23 16.74
C THR A 93 6.96 9.22 18.26
N SER A 94 6.03 8.45 18.81
CA SER A 94 5.85 8.31 20.26
C SER A 94 7.00 7.57 20.98
N LYS A 95 7.80 6.77 20.26
CA LYS A 95 8.88 5.94 20.82
C LYS A 95 10.29 6.52 20.61
N ARG A 96 10.42 7.69 19.98
CA ARG A 96 11.72 8.23 19.59
C ARG A 96 12.46 8.84 20.79
N THR A 97 13.36 8.07 21.38
CA THR A 97 14.49 8.54 22.21
C THR A 97 15.72 8.66 21.30
N GLU A 98 16.00 9.88 20.82
CA GLU A 98 17.14 10.34 19.99
C GLU A 98 17.48 9.60 18.65
N PRO A 99 18.07 10.28 17.64
CA PRO A 99 18.13 9.81 16.26
C PRO A 99 19.52 9.33 15.78
N LEU A 100 19.56 8.34 14.88
CA LEU A 100 20.61 8.21 13.86
C LEU A 100 20.07 8.74 12.51
N PRO A 101 20.77 9.65 11.83
CA PRO A 101 20.47 10.03 10.46
C PRO A 101 21.35 9.24 9.48
N ASP A 102 20.72 8.43 8.64
CA ASP A 102 21.27 8.02 7.34
C ASP A 102 20.14 8.26 6.32
N GLU A 103 19.97 9.52 5.93
CA GLU A 103 18.96 9.92 4.93
C GLU A 103 19.41 9.55 3.50
N ASP A 104 20.73 9.45 3.25
CA ASP A 104 21.29 9.15 1.93
C ASP A 104 21.03 7.70 1.47
N ASP A 105 21.02 6.71 2.39
CA ASP A 105 20.80 5.30 2.03
C ASP A 105 19.32 4.99 1.69
N ARG A 106 18.39 5.77 2.26
CA ARG A 106 16.95 5.52 2.11
C ARG A 106 16.43 5.90 0.73
N ALA A 107 16.87 7.05 0.21
CA ALA A 107 16.51 7.48 -1.14
C ALA A 107 16.98 6.46 -2.19
N ALA A 108 18.18 5.88 -2.01
CA ALA A 108 18.71 4.87 -2.91
C ALA A 108 17.90 3.57 -2.92
N ILE A 109 17.41 3.11 -1.76
CA ILE A 109 16.56 1.90 -1.67
C ILE A 109 15.19 2.14 -2.31
N LEU A 110 14.62 3.33 -2.11
CA LEU A 110 13.33 3.72 -2.69
C LEU A 110 13.41 3.94 -4.21
N ALA A 111 14.58 4.35 -4.71
CA ALA A 111 14.88 4.52 -6.13
C ALA A 111 15.19 3.21 -6.87
N ALA A 112 15.30 2.08 -6.16
CA ALA A 112 15.65 0.81 -6.77
C ALA A 112 14.61 0.42 -7.85
N PRO A 113 15.06 -0.07 -9.02
CA PRO A 113 14.16 -0.49 -10.09
C PRO A 113 13.19 -1.56 -9.57
N GLN A 114 11.89 -1.32 -9.77
CA GLN A 114 10.81 -2.21 -9.35
C GLN A 114 10.63 -3.35 -10.37
N SER A 115 11.21 -3.19 -11.57
CA SER A 115 11.25 -4.21 -12.62
C SER A 115 12.60 -4.18 -13.35
N VAL A 116 12.96 -5.29 -14.00
CA VAL A 116 14.21 -5.43 -14.77
C VAL A 116 14.25 -4.50 -16.01
N ASP A 117 13.11 -3.94 -16.40
CA ASP A 117 12.92 -3.10 -17.60
C ASP A 117 12.84 -1.59 -17.27
N ASP A 118 12.97 -1.21 -16.01
CA ASP A 118 12.96 0.20 -15.62
C ASP A 118 14.24 0.89 -16.12
N SER A 119 14.06 1.88 -17.02
CA SER A 119 15.18 2.74 -17.44
C SER A 119 15.72 3.59 -16.28
N VAL A 120 16.99 3.98 -16.38
CA VAL A 120 17.64 4.89 -15.41
C VAL A 120 16.82 6.17 -15.20
N GLU A 121 16.26 6.75 -16.26
CA GLU A 121 15.42 7.95 -16.19
C GLU A 121 14.14 7.74 -15.34
N VAL A 122 13.57 6.53 -15.36
CA VAL A 122 12.39 6.20 -14.56
C VAL A 122 12.76 6.04 -13.09
N ALA A 123 13.92 5.46 -12.80
CA ALA A 123 14.45 5.33 -11.44
C ALA A 123 14.77 6.71 -10.82
N GLU A 124 15.42 7.60 -11.57
CA GLU A 124 15.71 8.97 -11.14
C GLU A 124 14.44 9.76 -10.84
N ARG A 125 13.45 9.74 -11.76
CA ARG A 125 12.17 10.41 -11.52
C ARG A 125 11.44 9.87 -10.29
N ARG A 126 11.53 8.56 -10.02
CA ARG A 126 10.95 7.98 -8.80
C ARG A 126 11.67 8.50 -7.56
N ALA A 127 13.00 8.58 -7.58
CA ALA A 127 13.79 9.13 -6.48
C ALA A 127 13.34 10.56 -6.15
N ASP A 128 13.17 11.41 -7.17
CA ASP A 128 12.71 12.79 -7.01
C ASP A 128 11.32 12.86 -6.35
N VAL A 129 10.38 12.00 -6.79
CA VAL A 129 9.04 11.92 -6.20
C VAL A 129 9.11 11.47 -4.74
N PHE A 130 9.92 10.46 -4.42
CA PHE A 130 10.09 10.00 -3.04
C PHE A 130 10.71 11.07 -2.15
N ALA A 131 11.71 11.81 -2.64
CA ALA A 131 12.32 12.92 -1.93
C ALA A 131 11.29 14.02 -1.63
N ALA A 132 10.49 14.42 -2.63
CA ALA A 132 9.44 15.43 -2.44
C ALA A 132 8.35 14.97 -1.45
N LEU A 133 7.95 13.70 -1.50
CA LEU A 133 7.00 13.14 -0.52
C LEU A 133 7.59 13.13 0.91
N ALA A 134 8.90 12.94 1.05
CA ALA A 134 9.56 12.89 2.36
C ALA A 134 9.49 14.22 3.11
N GLU A 135 9.43 15.35 2.40
CA GLU A 135 9.29 16.70 2.98
C GLU A 135 7.92 16.92 3.66
N LEU A 136 6.93 16.09 3.34
CA LEU A 136 5.58 16.20 3.87
C LEU A 136 5.40 15.44 5.17
N ASN A 137 4.47 15.91 6.00
CA ASN A 137 4.01 15.11 7.12
C ASN A 137 3.22 13.87 6.64
N SER A 138 3.09 12.87 7.50
CA SER A 138 2.51 11.58 7.12
C SER A 138 1.06 11.66 6.61
N GLU A 139 0.25 12.58 7.14
CA GLU A 139 -1.16 12.72 6.76
C GLU A 139 -1.29 13.40 5.39
N GLN A 140 -0.50 14.44 5.14
CA GLN A 140 -0.40 15.09 3.83
C GLN A 140 0.12 14.14 2.77
N ARG A 141 1.15 13.36 3.09
CA ARG A 141 1.72 12.37 2.18
C ARG A 141 0.70 11.30 1.81
N ALA A 142 -0.03 10.77 2.79
CA ALA A 142 -1.07 9.77 2.56
C ALA A 142 -2.18 10.29 1.63
N ALA A 143 -2.61 11.55 1.80
CA ALA A 143 -3.62 12.17 0.94
C ALA A 143 -3.17 12.26 -0.52
N LEU A 144 -1.92 12.70 -0.78
CA LEU A 144 -1.38 12.77 -2.16
C LEU A 144 -1.22 11.38 -2.78
N VAL A 145 -0.77 10.38 -2.00
CA VAL A 145 -0.65 9.01 -2.50
C VAL A 145 -2.01 8.47 -2.94
N LEU A 146 -3.06 8.66 -2.13
CA LEU A 146 -4.39 8.15 -2.47
C LEU A 146 -5.05 8.94 -3.62
N VAL A 147 -5.01 10.26 -3.59
CA VAL A 147 -5.74 11.09 -4.57
C VAL A 147 -4.97 11.19 -5.88
N ASP A 148 -3.73 11.65 -5.84
CA ASP A 148 -2.99 12.00 -7.06
C ASP A 148 -2.33 10.78 -7.71
N MET A 149 -1.87 9.80 -6.92
CA MET A 149 -1.13 8.64 -7.46
C MET A 149 -2.02 7.42 -7.71
N GLU A 150 -3.01 7.17 -6.85
CA GLU A 150 -3.96 6.07 -7.06
C GLU A 150 -5.26 6.52 -7.74
N GLY A 151 -5.49 7.83 -7.89
CA GLY A 151 -6.61 8.39 -8.66
C GLY A 151 -7.96 8.40 -7.92
N TYR A 152 -7.95 8.32 -6.58
CA TYR A 152 -9.18 8.32 -5.79
C TYR A 152 -9.77 9.72 -5.62
N SER A 153 -11.09 9.79 -5.47
CA SER A 153 -11.75 11.04 -5.10
C SER A 153 -11.37 11.47 -3.69
N VAL A 154 -11.49 12.77 -3.41
CA VAL A 154 -11.25 13.32 -2.06
C VAL A 154 -12.17 12.66 -1.02
N ASP A 155 -13.40 12.31 -1.40
CA ASP A 155 -14.37 11.61 -0.53
C ASP A 155 -13.97 10.16 -0.23
N GLU A 156 -13.18 9.53 -1.10
CA GLU A 156 -12.60 8.20 -0.90
C GLU A 156 -11.28 8.24 -0.12
N ALA A 157 -10.60 9.39 -0.09
CA ALA A 157 -9.36 9.61 0.65
C ALA A 157 -9.58 10.14 2.08
N ALA A 158 -10.73 10.78 2.34
CA ALA A 158 -11.21 11.18 3.67
C ALA A 158 -11.74 9.98 4.49
#